data_AF-A0A6V7LKY3-F1
#
_entry.id   AF-A0A6V7LKY3-F1
#
_cell.length_a   1.000
_cell.length_b   1.000
_cell.length_c   1.000
_cell.angle_alpha   90.00
_cell.angle_beta   90.00
_cell.angle_gamma   90.00
#
_symmetry.space_group_name_H-M   'P 1'
#
loop_
_entity.id
_entity.type
_entity.pdbx_description
1 polymer ?
#
loop_
_entity_poly.entity_id
_entity_poly.type
_entity_poly.pdbx_seq_one_letter_code
_entity_poly.pdbx_strand_id
1 'polypeptide(L)' 'EKQESYLAEIRICFDKKLQLINCKGIYAYPTNCNWNLPVLFPSGVPGI' A
#
# COMPACT_ATOMS: atom_id res chain seq x y z
N GLU A 1 5.73 14.18 18.62
CA GLU A 1 6.00 12.80 18.15
C GLU A 1 5.98 12.79 16.63
N LYS A 2 6.96 12.19 15.96
CA LYS A 2 6.93 12.06 14.49
C LYS A 2 6.10 10.80 14.17
N GLN A 3 4.96 10.98 13.53
CA GLN A 3 4.17 9.87 13.03
C GLN A 3 4.83 9.33 11.76
N GLU A 4 5.46 8.18 11.89
CA GLU A 4 6.08 7.47 10.77
C GLU A 4 5.01 6.70 10.00
N SER A 5 5.13 6.66 8.67
CA SER A 5 4.26 5.90 7.78
C SER A 5 5.05 4.73 7.21
N TYR A 6 4.50 3.53 7.27
CA TYR A 6 5.16 2.31 6.82
C TYR A 6 4.37 1.64 5.69
N LEU A 7 5.08 1.07 4.71
CA LEU A 7 4.47 0.25 3.68
C LEU A 7 4.02 -1.09 4.27
N ALA A 8 2.71 -1.27 4.43
CA ALA A 8 2.13 -2.48 5.02
C ALA A 8 1.70 -3.53 3.97
N GLU A 9 1.13 -3.10 2.85
CA GLU A 9 0.54 -3.99 1.85
C GLU A 9 0.69 -3.43 0.43
N ILE A 10 0.94 -4.30 -0.54
CA ILE A 10 0.90 -4.01 -1.98
C ILE A 10 -0.19 -4.88 -2.60
N ARG A 11 -1.16 -4.26 -3.29
CA ARG A 11 -2.22 -4.96 -4.01
C ARG A 11 -1.97 -4.91 -5.52
N ILE A 12 -1.96 -6.08 -6.17
CA ILE A 12 -1.84 -6.21 -7.62
C ILE A 12 -3.17 -6.75 -8.17
N CYS A 13 -3.75 -6.06 -9.15
CA CYS A 13 -5.06 -6.40 -9.68
C CYS A 13 -4.98 -7.10 -11.03
N PHE A 14 -5.76 -8.17 -11.15
CA PHE A 14 -5.95 -8.90 -12.38
C PHE A 14 -7.43 -8.90 -12.75
N ASP A 15 -7.74 -8.90 -14.05
CA ASP A 15 -9.09 -9.17 -14.51
C ASP A 15 -9.43 -10.68 -14.37
N LYS A 16 -10.67 -11.05 -14.71
CA LYS A 16 -11.11 -12.46 -14.66
C LYS A 16 -10.36 -13.37 -15.64
N LYS A 17 -9.59 -12.81 -16.58
CA LYS A 17 -8.74 -13.52 -17.53
C LYS A 17 -7.27 -13.51 -17.09
N LEU A 18 -6.99 -13.13 -15.84
CA LEU A 18 -5.65 -13.04 -15.26
C LEU A 18 -4.74 -12.04 -15.99
N GLN A 19 -5.30 -11.04 -16.65
CA GLN A 19 -4.53 -9.96 -17.25
C GLN A 19 -4.31 -8.83 -16.24
N LEU A 20 -3.12 -8.24 -16.22
CA LEU A 20 -2.80 -7.12 -15.35
C LEU A 20 -3.69 -5.92 -15.68
N ILE A 21 -4.35 -5.36 -14.67
CA ILE A 21 -5.23 -4.20 -14.83
C ILE A 21 -4.99 -3.17 -13.73
N ASN A 22 -5.50 -1.95 -13.95
CA ASN A 22 -5.53 -0.93 -12.92
C ASN A 22 -6.47 -1.32 -11.78
N CYS A 23 -5.98 -1.24 -10.54
CA CYS A 23 -6.80 -1.35 -9.34
C CYS A 23 -7.74 -0.15 -9.19
N LYS A 24 -8.89 -0.17 -9.87
CA LYS A 24 -9.94 0.86 -9.76
C LYS A 24 -11.06 0.40 -8.82
N GLY A 25 -11.58 1.30 -8.01
CA GLY A 25 -12.75 1.04 -7.16
C GLY A 25 -12.50 0.05 -6.01
N ILE A 26 -11.24 -0.18 -5.64
CA ILE A 26 -10.95 -0.94 -4.43
C ILE A 26 -11.38 -0.10 -3.23
N TYR A 27 -12.32 -0.63 -2.44
CA TYR A 27 -12.75 -0.01 -1.19
C TYR A 27 -11.50 0.21 -0.32
N ALA A 28 -11.25 1.46 0.09
CA ALA A 28 -10.03 1.96 0.72
C ALA A 28 -8.78 2.19 -0.18
N TYR A 29 -8.95 2.39 -1.49
CA TYR A 29 -7.87 2.74 -2.45
C TYR A 29 -8.12 4.08 -3.21
N PRO A 30 -7.10 4.95 -3.39
CA PRO A 30 -5.77 4.90 -2.80
C PRO A 30 -5.73 5.65 -1.45
N THR A 31 -5.50 4.86 -0.41
CA THR A 31 -4.49 5.10 0.63
C THR A 31 -4.71 6.14 1.73
N ASN A 32 -4.84 5.55 2.93
CA ASN A 32 -4.24 5.93 4.21
C ASN A 32 -2.73 6.33 4.21
N CYS A 33 -1.98 6.09 3.13
CA CYS A 33 -0.60 6.56 2.97
C CYS A 33 -0.61 8.02 2.48
N ASN A 34 -0.33 8.94 3.39
CA ASN A 34 -0.23 10.36 3.08
C ASN A 34 1.03 10.63 2.22
N TRP A 35 0.84 11.21 1.05
CA TRP A 35 1.90 11.51 0.08
C TRP A 35 2.84 12.63 0.55
N ASN A 36 2.41 13.41 1.55
CA ASN A 36 3.24 14.42 2.21
C ASN A 36 4.17 13.84 3.29
N LEU A 37 4.03 12.56 3.61
CA LEU A 37 4.87 11.87 4.59
C LEU A 37 5.73 10.81 3.88
N PRO A 38 7.01 10.64 4.30
CA PRO A 38 7.81 9.52 3.84
C PRO A 38 7.11 8.20 4.16
N VAL A 39 7.00 7.31 3.17
CA VAL A 39 6.54 5.93 3.37
C VAL A 39 7.78 5.04 3.48
N LEU A 40 7.99 4.48 4.67
CA LEU A 40 9.16 3.67 4.99
C LEU A 40 8.87 2.19 4.66
N PHE A 41 9.80 1.54 3.98
CA PHE A 41 9.81 0.08 3.85
C PHE A 41 10.77 -0.47 4.90
N PRO A 42 10.27 -1.10 5.98
CA PRO A 42 11.14 -1.50 7.07
C PRO A 42 11.99 -2.70 6.66
N SER A 43 13.25 -2.74 7.09
CA SER A 43 14.19 -3.84 6.80
C SER A 43 13.83 -5.16 7.49
N GLY A 44 12.83 -5.14 8.38
CA GLY A 44 12.25 -6.28 9.10
C GLY A 44 10.83 -5.92 9.56
N VAL A 45 10.02 -6.92 9.95
CA VAL A 45 8.65 -6.68 10.41
C VAL A 45 8.69 -5.95 11.77
N PRO A 46 8.13 -4.73 11.89
CA PRO A 46 8.11 -4.03 13.16
C PRO A 46 7.26 -4.82 14.18
N GLY A 47 7.85 -5.16 15.34
CA GLY A 47 7.13 -5.82 16.44
C GLY A 47 7.29 -7.34 16.52
N ILE A 48 8.24 -7.93 15.78
CA ILE A 48 8.75 -9.30 16.00
C ILE A 48 10.17 -9.21 16.56
#